data_AF-A0A8T6C6Z9-F1
#
_entry.id   AF-A0A8T6C6Z9-F1
#
_cell.length_a   1.000
_cell.length_b   1.000
_cell.length_c   1.000
_cell.angle_alpha   90.00
_cell.angle_beta   90.00
_cell.angle_gamma   90.00
#
_symmetry.space_group_name_H-M   'P 1'
#
loop_
_entity.id
_entity.type
_entity.pdbx_description
1 polymer ?
#
loop_
_entity_poly.entity_id
_entity_poly.type
_entity_poly.pdbx_seq_one_letter_code
_entity_poly.pdbx_strand_id
1 'polypeptide(L)'
;MDEFMGGLVGFAAVVLIFGPAIVIPVAWFYFKFKRDRDIQNTLRTALEKGHEVPAELLEQISQPKAQPKKDQDLRRGVVLVAVGLGIGAFGYLVGEDDAFGPLAGIGSIPLLIGLGLTLLWILRTRQGK
;
A
#
# COMPACT_ATOMS: atom_id res chain seq x y z
N MET A 1 26.23 -25.07 21.62
CA MET A 1 24.91 -24.40 21.77
C MET A 1 24.94 -23.00 21.16
N ASP A 2 26.09 -22.32 21.18
CA ASP A 2 26.24 -20.94 20.70
C ASP A 2 26.05 -20.79 19.18
N GLU A 3 26.45 -21.80 18.40
CA GLU A 3 26.27 -21.81 16.94
C GLU A 3 24.80 -21.93 16.52
N PHE A 4 24.02 -22.75 17.24
CA PHE A 4 22.58 -22.88 17.04
C PHE A 4 21.83 -21.59 17.43
N MET A 5 22.22 -20.98 18.55
CA MET A 5 21.65 -19.71 18.99
C MET A 5 21.97 -18.56 18.04
N GLY A 6 23.19 -18.50 17.50
CA GLY A 6 23.59 -17.51 16.50
C GLY A 6 22.75 -17.60 15.22
N GLY A 7 22.53 -18.82 14.71
CA GLY A 7 21.65 -19.04 13.55
C GLY A 7 20.20 -18.62 13.80
N LEU A 8 19.67 -18.90 15.00
CA LEU A 8 18.30 -18.53 15.39
C LEU A 8 18.13 -17.00 15.48
N VAL A 9 19.13 -16.32 16.04
CA VAL A 9 19.14 -14.85 16.16
C VAL A 9 19.24 -14.20 14.77
N GLY A 10 20.10 -14.70 13.89
CA GLY A 10 20.21 -14.21 12.51
C GLY A 10 18.90 -14.38 11.73
N PHE A 11 18.27 -15.54 11.84
CA PHE A 11 16.97 -15.79 11.22
C PHE A 11 15.87 -14.87 11.79
N ALA A 12 15.82 -14.72 13.11
CA ALA A 12 14.85 -13.83 13.75
C ALA A 12 15.04 -12.37 13.31
N ALA A 13 16.29 -11.90 13.18
CA ALA A 13 16.58 -10.55 12.68
C ALA A 13 16.04 -10.33 11.26
N VAL A 14 16.26 -11.29 10.35
CA VAL A 14 15.74 -11.20 8.98
C VAL A 14 14.20 -11.17 8.97
N VAL A 15 13.55 -12.05 9.74
CA VAL A 15 12.08 -12.10 9.79
C VAL A 15 11.49 -10.82 10.40
N LEU A 16 12.11 -10.26 11.44
CA LEU A 16 11.62 -9.05 12.08
C LEU A 16 11.80 -7.80 11.19
N ILE A 17 12.85 -7.76 10.38
CA ILE A 17 13.11 -6.64 9.46
C ILE A 17 12.24 -6.73 8.21
N PHE A 18 12.20 -7.89 7.56
CA PHE A 18 11.51 -8.06 6.27
C PHE A 18 10.06 -8.54 6.39
N GLY A 19 9.70 -9.20 7.49
CA GLY A 19 8.34 -9.69 7.74
C GLY A 19 7.28 -8.58 7.69
N PRO A 20 7.46 -7.44 8.38
CA PRO A 20 6.49 -6.35 8.35
C PRO A 20 6.26 -5.77 6.96
N ALA A 21 7.30 -5.71 6.12
CA ALA A 21 7.21 -5.20 4.75
C ALA A 21 6.26 -6.02 3.86
N ILE A 22 6.08 -7.30 4.16
CA ILE A 22 5.17 -8.20 3.44
C ILE A 22 3.81 -8.28 4.15
N VAL A 23 3.81 -8.42 5.47
CA VAL A 23 2.58 -8.62 6.27
C VAL A 23 1.67 -7.40 6.22
N ILE A 24 2.23 -6.18 6.30
CA ILE A 24 1.41 -4.95 6.37
C ILE A 24 0.62 -4.72 5.06
N PRO A 25 1.22 -4.78 3.85
CA PRO A 25 0.46 -4.64 2.61
C PRO A 25 -0.58 -5.75 2.42
N VAL A 26 -0.23 -7.00 2.73
CA VAL A 26 -1.14 -8.15 2.59
C VAL A 26 -2.33 -8.01 3.52
N ALA A 27 -2.10 -7.65 4.78
CA ALA A 27 -3.18 -7.40 5.74
C ALA A 27 -4.09 -6.26 5.26
N TRP A 28 -3.51 -5.14 4.81
CA TRP A 28 -4.28 -4.01 4.30
C TRP A 28 -5.17 -4.40 3.10
N PHE A 29 -4.62 -5.17 2.15
CA PHE A 29 -5.37 -5.65 0.98
C PHE A 29 -6.48 -6.64 1.37
N TYR A 30 -6.19 -7.56 2.30
CA TYR A 30 -7.17 -8.50 2.83
C TYR A 30 -8.35 -7.80 3.51
N PHE A 31 -8.08 -6.83 4.39
CA PHE A 31 -9.14 -6.06 5.05
C PHE A 31 -9.95 -5.21 4.08
N LYS A 32 -9.30 -4.62 3.06
CA LYS A 32 -9.99 -3.88 2.00
C LYS A 32 -10.94 -4.79 1.21
N PHE A 33 -10.49 -5.98 0.83
CA PHE A 33 -11.29 -6.94 0.07
C PHE A 33 -12.47 -7.47 0.89
N LYS A 34 -12.26 -7.78 2.18
CA LYS A 34 -13.32 -8.22 3.08
C LYS A 34 -14.43 -7.17 3.23
N ARG A 35 -14.05 -5.89 3.43
CA ARG A 35 -15.02 -4.79 3.54
C ARG A 35 -15.89 -4.63 2.30
N ASP A 36 -15.31 -4.74 1.11
CA ASP A 36 -16.07 -4.60 -0.13
C ASP A 36 -17.08 -5.74 -0.32
N ARG A 37 -16.75 -6.96 0.11
CA ARG A 37 -17.66 -8.12 0.06
C ARG A 37 -18.79 -8.01 1.09
N ASP A 38 -18.49 -7.59 2.32
CA ASP A 38 -19.49 -7.47 3.38
C ASP A 38 -20.57 -6.42 3.05
N ILE A 39 -20.19 -5.33 2.38
CA ILE A 39 -21.13 -4.31 1.89
C ILE A 39 -22.09 -4.91 0.85
N GLN A 40 -21.57 -5.66 -0.13
CA GLN A 40 -22.40 -6.28 -1.17
C GLN A 40 -23.36 -7.33 -0.60
N ASN A 41 -22.89 -8.13 0.36
CA ASN A 41 -23.72 -9.15 1.01
C ASN A 41 -24.88 -8.50 1.80
N THR A 42 -24.60 -7.43 2.54
CA THR A 42 -25.62 -6.70 3.30
C THR A 42 -26.68 -6.10 2.39
N LEU A 43 -26.25 -5.53 1.25
CA LEU A 43 -27.17 -4.97 0.24
C LEU A 43 -28.05 -6.05 -0.39
N ARG A 44 -27.48 -7.22 -0.69
CA ARG A 44 -28.25 -8.36 -1.22
C ARG A 44 -29.30 -8.85 -0.22
N THR A 45 -28.94 -8.99 1.06
CA THR A 45 -29.88 -9.37 2.12
C THR A 45 -30.96 -8.30 2.37
N ALA A 46 -30.64 -7.02 2.20
CA ALA A 46 -31.62 -5.93 2.30
C ALA A 46 -32.61 -5.94 1.12
N LEU A 47 -32.15 -6.20 -0.10
CA LEU A 47 -32.97 -6.34 -1.30
C LEU A 47 -33.91 -7.57 -1.24
N GLU A 48 -33.40 -8.72 -0.77
CA GLU A 48 -34.18 -9.96 -0.66
C GLU A 48 -35.31 -9.88 0.38
N LYS A 49 -35.21 -8.98 1.37
CA LYS A 49 -36.24 -8.76 2.41
C LYS A 49 -37.37 -7.81 1.99
N GLY A 50 -37.39 -7.36 0.73
CA GLY A 50 -38.50 -6.57 0.18
C GLY A 50 -38.64 -5.16 0.74
N HIS A 51 -37.60 -4.64 1.40
CA HIS A 51 -37.55 -3.21 1.73
C HIS A 51 -37.29 -2.42 0.45
N GLU A 52 -38.14 -1.44 0.15
CA GLU A 52 -37.88 -0.45 -0.89
C GLU A 52 -36.57 0.26 -0.54
N VAL A 53 -35.50 -0.11 -1.22
CA VAL A 53 -34.20 0.54 -1.03
C VAL A 53 -34.40 2.00 -1.41
N PRO A 54 -34.29 2.96 -0.47
CA PRO A 54 -34.44 4.37 -0.78
C PRO A 54 -33.53 4.72 -1.95
N ALA A 55 -34.04 5.39 -2.97
CA ALA A 55 -33.30 5.73 -4.18
C ALA A 55 -31.95 6.41 -3.88
N GLU A 56 -31.86 7.12 -2.75
CA GLU A 56 -30.64 7.73 -2.21
C GLU A 56 -29.51 6.72 -1.91
N LEU A 57 -29.82 5.49 -1.44
CA LEU A 57 -28.81 4.44 -1.21
C LEU A 57 -28.36 3.80 -2.53
N LEU A 58 -29.30 3.61 -3.47
CA LEU A 58 -28.98 3.14 -4.82
C LEU A 58 -28.09 4.13 -5.58
N GLU A 59 -28.30 5.43 -5.40
CA GLU A 59 -27.42 6.47 -5.93
C GLU A 59 -26.05 6.44 -5.25
N GLN A 60 -25.95 6.26 -3.93
CA GLN A 60 -24.66 6.19 -3.25
C GLN A 60 -23.80 4.97 -3.66
N ILE A 61 -24.45 3.87 -4.03
CA ILE A 61 -23.78 2.63 -4.49
C ILE A 61 -23.49 2.68 -5.99
N SER A 62 -24.41 3.24 -6.78
CA SER A 62 -24.24 3.41 -8.24
C SER A 62 -23.31 4.57 -8.60
N GLN A 63 -23.12 5.53 -7.70
CA GLN A 63 -22.08 6.52 -7.84
C GLN A 63 -20.74 5.78 -7.90
N PRO A 64 -20.00 5.88 -9.03
CA PRO A 64 -18.72 5.20 -9.16
C PRO A 64 -17.86 5.66 -7.99
N LYS A 65 -17.47 4.72 -7.12
CA LYS A 65 -16.62 4.93 -5.93
C LYS A 65 -15.73 6.12 -6.21
N ALA A 66 -16.04 7.26 -5.59
CA ALA A 66 -15.45 8.55 -5.93
C ALA A 66 -13.98 8.34 -6.25
N GLN A 67 -13.58 8.69 -7.48
CA GLN A 67 -12.20 8.50 -7.95
C GLN A 67 -11.27 8.84 -6.79
N PRO A 68 -10.28 7.98 -6.48
CA PRO A 68 -9.46 8.11 -5.28
C PRO A 68 -9.12 9.59 -5.11
N LYS A 69 -9.53 10.16 -3.96
CA LYS A 69 -9.49 11.61 -3.75
C LYS A 69 -8.15 12.11 -4.25
N LYS A 70 -8.13 13.18 -5.04
CA LYS A 70 -6.93 13.71 -5.69
C LYS A 70 -5.73 13.77 -4.73
N ASP A 71 -5.97 14.08 -3.46
CA ASP A 71 -4.95 14.15 -2.41
C ASP A 71 -4.45 12.77 -1.92
N GLN A 72 -5.25 11.71 -2.05
CA GLN A 72 -4.89 10.34 -1.69
C GLN A 72 -3.85 9.77 -2.67
N ASP A 73 -3.98 10.04 -3.96
CA ASP A 73 -2.99 9.60 -4.96
C ASP A 73 -1.66 10.36 -4.77
N LEU A 74 -1.71 11.66 -4.48
CA LEU A 74 -0.51 12.44 -4.13
C LEU A 74 0.16 11.90 -2.88
N ARG A 75 -0.60 11.69 -1.79
CA ARG A 75 -0.05 11.18 -0.53
C ARG A 75 0.59 9.81 -0.71
N ARG A 76 -0.03 8.91 -1.48
CA ARG A 76 0.56 7.60 -1.81
C ARG A 76 1.84 7.74 -2.62
N GLY A 77 1.84 8.61 -3.63
CA GLY A 77 3.02 8.89 -4.46
C GLY A 77 4.20 9.39 -3.62
N VAL A 78 3.98 10.43 -2.81
CA VAL A 78 5.02 11.03 -1.95
C VAL A 78 5.56 10.04 -0.92
N VAL A 79 4.68 9.26 -0.27
CA VAL A 79 5.11 8.23 0.69
C VAL A 79 6.00 7.18 0.02
N LEU A 80 5.65 6.73 -1.19
CA LEU A 80 6.43 5.73 -1.91
C LEU A 80 7.79 6.26 -2.38
N VAL A 81 7.86 7.53 -2.81
CA VAL A 81 9.15 8.20 -3.09
C VAL A 81 10.01 8.24 -1.83
N ALA A 82 9.44 8.65 -0.69
CA ALA A 82 10.16 8.72 0.58
C ALA A 82 10.65 7.35 1.05
N VAL A 83 9.84 6.30 0.89
CA VAL A 83 10.24 4.92 1.22
C VAL A 83 11.39 4.46 0.34
N GLY A 84 11.32 4.66 -0.98
CA GLY A 84 12.39 4.23 -1.87
C GLY A 84 13.72 4.95 -1.64
N LEU A 85 13.66 6.26 -1.40
CA LEU A 85 14.83 7.04 -0.99
C LEU A 85 15.36 6.61 0.38
N GLY A 86 14.47 6.32 1.33
CA GLY A 86 14.83 5.84 2.66
C GLY A 86 15.57 4.50 2.63
N ILE A 87 15.15 3.56 1.78
CA ILE A 87 15.83 2.26 1.62
C ILE A 87 17.23 2.46 1.00
N GLY A 88 17.36 3.30 -0.03
CA GLY A 88 18.67 3.60 -0.63
C GLY A 88 19.60 4.33 0.34
N ALA A 89 19.08 5.31 1.08
CA ALA A 89 19.84 6.02 2.12
C ALA A 89 20.25 5.08 3.26
N PHE A 90 19.38 4.15 3.65
CA PHE A 90 19.72 3.12 4.63
C PHE A 90 20.89 2.27 4.16
N GLY A 91 20.86 1.79 2.91
CA GLY A 91 21.99 1.02 2.36
C GLY A 91 23.31 1.80 2.30
N TYR A 92 23.23 3.12 2.08
CA TYR A 92 24.41 4.00 2.13
C TYR A 92 24.92 4.18 3.57
N LEU A 93 24.03 4.36 4.54
CA LEU A 93 24.37 4.62 5.95
C LEU A 93 24.83 3.38 6.72
N VAL A 94 24.47 2.18 6.26
CA VAL A 94 24.96 0.92 6.85
C VAL A 94 26.47 0.77 6.71
N GLY A 95 27.09 1.40 5.70
CA GLY A 95 28.55 1.48 5.57
C GLY A 95 29.23 0.16 5.17
N GLU A 96 28.45 -0.85 4.76
CA GLU A 96 28.97 -2.07 4.11
C GLU A 96 29.00 -1.88 2.60
N ASP A 97 30.17 -2.10 1.99
CA ASP A 97 30.43 -1.87 0.57
C ASP A 97 29.46 -2.65 -0.34
N ASP A 98 29.01 -3.83 0.10
CA ASP A 98 28.09 -4.70 -0.64
C ASP A 98 26.60 -4.46 -0.32
N ALA A 99 26.27 -3.61 0.66
CA ALA A 99 24.88 -3.39 1.09
C ALA A 99 24.15 -2.36 0.22
N PHE A 100 24.87 -1.35 -0.30
CA PHE A 100 24.25 -0.25 -1.04
C PHE A 100 23.57 -0.72 -2.34
N GLY A 101 24.24 -1.52 -3.16
CA GLY A 101 23.71 -1.96 -4.45
C GLY A 101 22.36 -2.68 -4.36
N PRO A 102 22.24 -3.75 -3.56
CA PRO A 102 20.99 -4.47 -3.35
C PRO A 102 19.88 -3.60 -2.76
N LEU A 103 20.19 -2.78 -1.75
CA LEU A 103 19.19 -1.94 -1.09
C LEU A 103 18.72 -0.79 -1.99
N ALA A 104 19.61 -0.14 -2.72
CA ALA A 104 19.24 0.83 -3.74
C ALA A 104 18.38 0.20 -4.84
N GLY A 105 18.68 -1.04 -5.25
CA GLY A 105 17.87 -1.82 -6.17
C GLY A 105 16.45 -2.04 -5.65
N ILE A 106 16.30 -2.51 -4.41
CA ILE A 106 14.98 -2.73 -3.78
C ILE A 106 14.23 -1.40 -3.62
N GLY A 107 14.92 -0.33 -3.19
CA GLY A 107 14.35 1.01 -3.02
C GLY A 107 13.91 1.67 -4.33
N SER A 108 14.52 1.30 -5.46
CA SER A 108 14.17 1.86 -6.77
C SER A 108 12.71 1.54 -7.18
N ILE A 109 12.18 0.38 -6.78
CA ILE A 109 10.82 -0.05 -7.11
C ILE A 109 9.76 0.90 -6.52
N PRO A 110 9.67 1.08 -5.18
CA PRO A 110 8.73 2.03 -4.60
C PRO A 110 9.03 3.47 -5.03
N LEU A 111 10.31 3.83 -5.25
CA LEU A 111 10.67 5.17 -5.74
C LEU A 111 10.02 5.46 -7.11
N LEU A 112 10.16 4.56 -8.07
CA LEU A 112 9.59 4.72 -9.42
C LEU A 112 8.06 4.69 -9.40
N ILE A 113 7.45 3.81 -8.60
CA ILE A 113 5.99 3.79 -8.42
C ILE A 113 5.52 5.13 -7.82
N GLY A 114 6.21 5.63 -6.80
CA GLY A 114 5.91 6.89 -6.16
C GLY A 114 6.02 8.09 -7.11
N LEU A 115 7.07 8.13 -7.92
CA LEU A 115 7.23 9.13 -8.98
C LEU A 115 6.11 9.04 -10.01
N GLY A 116 5.74 7.83 -10.44
CA GLY A 116 4.64 7.64 -11.39
C GLY A 116 3.29 8.15 -10.86
N LEU A 117 2.95 7.86 -9.60
CA LEU A 117 1.74 8.35 -8.95
C LEU A 117 1.76 9.87 -8.78
N THR A 118 2.90 10.43 -8.38
CA THR A 118 3.08 11.87 -8.23
C THR A 118 2.97 12.58 -9.58
N LEU A 119 3.57 12.02 -10.63
CA LEU A 119 3.48 12.55 -11.99
C LEU A 119 2.04 12.51 -12.52
N LEU A 120 1.35 11.38 -12.33
CA LEU A 120 -0.06 11.22 -12.71
C LEU A 120 -0.94 12.26 -11.98
N TRP A 121 -0.65 12.53 -10.71
CA TRP A 121 -1.33 13.59 -9.97
C TRP A 121 -1.07 14.97 -10.58
N ILE A 122 0.18 15.30 -10.91
CA ILE A 122 0.52 16.59 -11.57
C ILE A 122 -0.23 16.70 -12.91
N LEU A 123 -0.24 15.65 -13.74
CA LEU A 123 -0.94 15.67 -15.02
C LEU A 123 -2.46 15.86 -14.85
N ARG A 124 -3.08 15.16 -13.90
CA ARG A 124 -4.51 15.33 -13.58
C ARG A 124 -4.81 16.72 -13.00
N THR A 125 -3.89 17.32 -12.23
CA THR A 125 -4.09 18.68 -11.70
C THR A 125 -4.08 19.74 -12.79
N ARG A 126 -3.31 19.52 -13.87
CA ARG A 126 -3.21 20.45 -15.00
C ARG A 126 -4.42 20.42 -15.94
N GLN A 127 -5.10 19.29 -16.08
CA GLN A 127 -6.31 19.17 -16.92
C GLN A 127 -7.61 19.63 -16.24
N GLY A 128 -7.56 19.94 -14.95
CA GLY A 128 -8.71 20.47 -14.19
C GLY A 128 -8.75 22.00 -14.07
N LYS A 129 -7.97 22.71 -14.89
CA LYS A 129 -8.05 24.16 -15.11
C LYS A 129 -8.44 24.41 -16.56
#